data_AF-A0A7D5S3S0-F1
#
_entry.id   AF-A0A7D5S3S0-F1
#
_cell.length_a   1.000
_cell.length_b   1.000
_cell.length_c   1.000
_cell.angle_alpha   90.00
_cell.angle_beta   90.00
_cell.angle_gamma   90.00
#
_symmetry.space_group_name_H-M   'P 1'
#
loop_
_entity.id
_entity.type
_entity.pdbx_description
1 polymer ?
#
loop_
_entity_poly.entity_id
_entity_poly.type
_entity_poly.pdbx_seq_one_letter_code
_entity_poly.pdbx_strand_id
1 'polypeptide(L)'
;MKYEPGINQFTTYALNQPLPLAPGSYYIGITQPANFGSDSIYYGLDVNTSANLQHLYYNVDGSWYGSSISGSLMMRPIVGLPFSPTLSPDVHPIPIVIRAYPNPVTNQLYIQQPDQIRQFMLTDLQGKRLLQGDAFPVTGLNLSQYSPGLYF
;
A
#
# COMPACT_ATOMS: atom_id res chain seq x y z
N MET A 1 -9.12 7.28 0.13
CA MET A 1 -8.09 8.11 -0.55
C MET A 1 -7.38 8.96 0.50
N LYS A 2 -6.04 8.98 0.52
CA LYS A 2 -5.28 9.83 1.44
C LYS A 2 -5.21 11.24 0.85
N TYR A 3 -5.77 12.22 1.54
CA TYR A 3 -5.72 13.62 1.17
C TYR A 3 -4.41 14.22 1.69
N GLU A 4 -3.65 14.90 0.83
CA GLU A 4 -2.44 15.61 1.24
C GLU A 4 -2.84 16.93 1.93
N PRO A 5 -2.46 17.14 3.20
CA PRO A 5 -2.83 18.37 3.91
C PRO A 5 -1.96 19.54 3.40
N GLY A 6 -2.43 20.26 2.38
CA GLY A 6 -1.80 21.51 1.93
C GLY A 6 -2.52 22.19 0.77
N ILE A 7 -2.39 23.52 0.68
CA ILE A 7 -2.85 24.33 -0.46
C ILE A 7 -1.95 24.03 -1.66
N ASN A 8 -2.53 23.93 -2.86
CA ASN A 8 -1.83 23.67 -4.13
C ASN A 8 -1.02 22.35 -4.16
N GLN A 9 -1.44 21.35 -3.38
CA GLN A 9 -0.82 20.03 -3.41
C GLN A 9 -1.43 19.13 -4.48
N PHE A 10 -0.62 18.19 -4.98
CA PHE A 10 -1.02 17.22 -5.98
C PHE A 10 -0.84 15.81 -5.45
N THR A 11 -1.90 14.99 -5.50
CA THR A 11 -1.79 13.55 -5.33
C THR A 11 -1.48 12.91 -6.68
N THR A 12 -0.44 12.06 -6.72
CA THR A 12 -0.04 11.39 -7.96
C THR A 12 -0.57 9.96 -7.98
N TYR A 13 -1.26 9.62 -9.07
CA TYR A 13 -1.77 8.27 -9.34
C TYR A 13 -0.95 7.64 -10.46
N ALA A 14 -0.28 6.52 -10.16
CA ALA A 14 0.42 5.74 -11.18
C ALA A 14 -0.50 4.67 -11.77
N LEU A 15 -0.33 4.40 -13.06
CA LEU A 15 -0.90 3.21 -13.67
C LEU A 15 -0.12 1.98 -13.19
N ASN A 16 -0.83 0.90 -12.84
CA ASN A 16 -0.21 -0.37 -12.47
C ASN A 16 0.69 -0.92 -13.60
N GLN A 17 0.36 -0.61 -14.85
CA GLN A 17 1.18 -0.90 -16.01
C GLN A 17 1.45 0.40 -16.78
N PRO A 18 2.73 0.74 -17.05
CA PRO A 18 3.07 1.89 -17.86
C PRO A 18 2.42 1.81 -19.26
N LEU A 19 1.81 2.90 -19.71
CA LEU A 19 1.21 2.98 -21.04
C LEU A 19 2.20 3.65 -22.01
N PRO A 20 2.74 2.92 -23.01
CA PRO A 20 3.55 3.54 -24.05
C PRO A 20 2.68 4.42 -24.94
N LEU A 21 3.10 5.67 -25.14
CA LEU A 21 2.43 6.63 -26.03
C LEU A 21 3.27 6.80 -27.31
N ALA A 22 2.64 6.63 -28.46
CA ALA A 22 3.23 6.98 -29.75
C ALA A 22 3.27 8.52 -29.91
N PRO A 23 3.96 9.05 -30.94
CA PRO A 23 3.87 10.47 -31.25
C PRO A 23 2.42 10.88 -31.55
N GLY A 24 1.89 11.87 -30.83
CA GLY A 24 0.52 12.34 -31.00
C GLY A 24 0.05 13.30 -29.91
N SER A 25 -1.19 13.78 -30.06
CA SER A 25 -1.88 14.61 -29.06
C SER A 25 -2.73 13.72 -28.15
N TYR A 26 -2.62 13.95 -26.84
CA TYR A 26 -3.32 13.18 -25.82
C TYR A 26 -4.09 14.11 -24.88
N TYR A 27 -5.25 13.64 -24.45
CA TYR A 27 -6.09 14.30 -23.45
C TYR A 27 -6.18 13.42 -22.22
N ILE A 28 -6.17 14.07 -21.06
CA ILE A 28 -6.36 13.42 -19.77
C ILE A 28 -7.60 14.02 -19.10
N GLY A 29 -8.31 13.21 -18.34
CA GLY A 29 -9.54 13.63 -17.68
C GLY A 29 -10.03 12.56 -16.72
N ILE A 30 -11.18 12.83 -16.11
CA ILE A 30 -11.90 11.85 -15.29
C ILE A 30 -13.32 11.71 -15.81
N THR A 31 -13.92 10.54 -15.57
CA THR A 31 -15.32 10.27 -15.84
C THR A 31 -16.05 10.02 -14.52
N GLN A 32 -17.16 10.70 -14.30
CA GLN A 32 -18.00 10.54 -13.11
C GLN A 32 -19.33 9.89 -13.51
N PRO A 33 -19.52 8.58 -13.28
CA PRO A 33 -20.78 7.92 -13.62
C PRO A 33 -21.92 8.37 -12.68
N ALA A 34 -23.08 8.71 -13.24
CA ALA A 34 -24.16 9.43 -12.57
C ALA A 34 -24.88 8.72 -11.41
N ASN A 35 -24.53 7.46 -11.07
CA ASN A 35 -25.26 6.64 -10.12
C ASN A 35 -24.39 5.97 -9.04
N PHE A 36 -23.13 6.38 -8.86
CA PHE A 36 -22.27 5.83 -7.82
C PHE A 36 -22.27 6.78 -6.61
N GLY A 37 -23.00 6.38 -5.57
CA GLY A 37 -22.99 7.07 -4.29
C GLY A 37 -21.59 7.10 -3.70
N SER A 38 -21.09 8.30 -3.42
CA SER A 38 -19.92 8.59 -2.57
C SER A 38 -18.55 8.11 -3.03
N ASP A 39 -18.12 8.50 -4.24
CA ASP A 39 -16.71 8.86 -4.44
C ASP A 39 -16.60 9.97 -5.50
N SER A 40 -17.02 11.17 -5.12
CA SER A 40 -16.70 12.36 -5.91
C SER A 40 -15.18 12.56 -5.89
N ILE A 41 -14.51 12.23 -7.00
CA ILE A 41 -13.13 12.68 -7.20
C ILE A 41 -13.18 14.18 -7.41
N TYR A 42 -12.82 14.93 -6.38
CA TYR A 42 -12.61 16.36 -6.47
C TYR A 42 -11.26 16.62 -7.11
N TYR A 43 -11.26 17.44 -8.16
CA TYR A 43 -10.05 18.01 -8.75
C TYR A 43 -10.06 19.51 -8.48
N GLY A 44 -8.87 20.08 -8.22
CA GLY A 44 -8.73 21.49 -7.89
C GLY A 44 -8.95 22.40 -9.10
N LEU A 45 -9.42 23.61 -8.83
CA LEU A 45 -9.45 24.72 -9.79
C LEU A 45 -8.64 25.87 -9.18
N ASP A 46 -7.53 26.24 -9.82
CA ASP A 46 -6.78 27.43 -9.44
C ASP A 46 -7.41 28.66 -10.10
N VAL A 47 -8.14 29.45 -9.32
CA VAL A 47 -8.84 30.66 -9.79
C VAL A 47 -7.92 31.85 -10.06
N ASN A 48 -6.64 31.77 -9.71
CA ASN A 48 -5.68 32.87 -9.89
C ASN A 48 -5.00 32.82 -11.27
N THR A 49 -5.15 31.73 -12.01
CA THR A 49 -4.50 31.50 -13.29
C THR A 49 -5.50 31.08 -14.36
N SER A 50 -5.18 31.28 -15.64
CA SER A 50 -6.05 30.87 -16.77
C SER A 50 -5.23 30.23 -17.88
N ALA A 51 -4.41 29.25 -17.51
CA ALA A 51 -3.38 28.69 -18.37
C ALA A 51 -3.90 27.64 -19.38
N ASN A 52 -5.09 27.06 -19.17
CA ASN A 52 -5.56 25.90 -19.93
C ASN A 52 -7.01 25.99 -20.45
N LEU A 53 -7.62 27.18 -20.46
CA LEU A 53 -9.02 27.37 -20.88
C LEU A 53 -9.32 26.84 -22.28
N GLN A 54 -8.43 27.08 -23.25
CA GLN A 54 -8.62 26.62 -24.63
C GLN A 54 -8.50 25.10 -24.84
N HIS A 55 -8.12 24.36 -23.79
CA HIS A 55 -7.90 22.92 -23.81
C HIS A 55 -8.77 22.17 -22.81
N LEU A 56 -9.75 22.86 -22.22
CA LEU A 56 -10.66 22.28 -21.25
C LEU A 56 -11.98 21.92 -21.93
N TYR A 57 -12.33 20.64 -21.86
CA TYR A 57 -13.55 20.11 -22.46
C TYR A 57 -14.30 19.23 -21.46
N TYR A 58 -15.62 19.14 -21.63
CA TYR A 58 -16.47 18.22 -20.88
C TYR A 58 -17.45 17.51 -21.82
N ASN A 59 -17.93 16.35 -21.39
CA ASN A 59 -18.89 15.54 -22.13
C ASN A 59 -19.92 14.95 -21.15
N VAL A 60 -21.19 15.24 -21.39
CA VAL A 60 -22.31 14.80 -20.53
C VAL A 60 -23.42 14.10 -21.31
N ASP A 61 -23.42 14.21 -22.64
CA ASP A 61 -24.48 13.72 -23.54
C ASP A 61 -23.95 12.94 -24.74
N GLY A 62 -22.65 12.59 -24.73
CA GLY A 62 -21.96 11.96 -25.84
C GLY A 62 -21.16 12.94 -26.71
N SER A 63 -21.35 14.26 -26.57
CA SER A 63 -20.59 15.28 -27.31
C SER A 63 -19.60 16.03 -26.42
N TRP A 64 -18.47 16.45 -27.00
CA TRP A 64 -17.46 17.26 -26.31
C TRP A 64 -17.73 18.74 -26.51
N TYR A 65 -17.79 19.48 -25.40
CA TYR A 65 -17.98 20.93 -25.38
C TYR A 65 -16.78 21.61 -24.75
N GLY A 66 -16.40 22.77 -25.28
CA GLY A 66 -15.42 23.64 -24.63
C GLY A 66 -15.97 24.19 -23.31
N SER A 67 -15.17 24.13 -22.26
CA SER A 67 -15.53 24.67 -20.96
C SER A 67 -15.39 26.19 -20.93
N SER A 68 -16.31 26.86 -20.24
CA SER A 68 -16.30 28.31 -20.04
C SER A 68 -15.92 28.73 -18.62
N ILE A 69 -15.51 27.77 -17.76
CA ILE A 69 -15.10 28.10 -16.39
C ILE A 69 -13.84 28.97 -16.42
N SER A 70 -13.72 29.94 -15.50
CA SER A 70 -12.49 30.72 -15.36
C SER A 70 -11.60 30.09 -14.28
N GLY A 71 -10.31 29.92 -14.58
CA GLY A 71 -9.35 29.24 -13.70
C GLY A 71 -8.52 28.21 -14.46
N SER A 72 -7.51 27.64 -13.80
CA SER A 72 -6.74 26.52 -14.32
C SER A 72 -7.10 25.23 -13.60
N LEU A 73 -7.52 24.22 -14.36
CA LEU A 73 -7.72 22.87 -13.81
C LEU A 73 -6.39 22.33 -13.24
N MET A 74 -6.40 21.91 -11.97
CA MET A 74 -5.25 21.34 -11.28
C MET A 74 -5.08 19.86 -11.61
N MET A 75 -4.73 19.56 -12.85
CA MET A 75 -4.41 18.23 -13.33
C MET A 75 -3.07 18.25 -14.05
N ARG A 76 -2.13 17.38 -13.63
CA ARG A 76 -0.75 17.39 -14.13
C ARG A 76 -0.34 16.00 -14.61
N PRO A 77 -0.27 15.74 -15.94
CA PRO A 77 0.30 14.51 -16.45
C PRO A 77 1.79 14.45 -16.16
N ILE A 78 2.30 13.26 -15.84
CA ILE A 78 3.73 13.00 -15.71
C ILE A 78 4.09 11.99 -16.80
N VAL A 79 4.97 12.38 -17.72
CA VAL A 79 5.42 11.56 -18.86
C VAL A 79 6.94 11.56 -18.94
N GLY A 80 7.53 10.47 -19.44
CA GLY A 80 8.95 10.40 -19.80
C GLY A 80 9.96 10.37 -18.64
N LEU A 81 9.51 10.49 -17.39
CA LEU A 81 10.38 10.46 -16.20
C LEU A 81 9.99 9.31 -15.26
N PRO A 82 10.96 8.59 -14.67
CA PRO A 82 10.67 7.70 -13.55
C PRO A 82 10.13 8.56 -12.40
N PHE A 83 8.96 8.18 -11.86
CA PHE A 83 8.37 8.83 -10.70
C PHE A 83 7.89 7.79 -9.69
N SER A 84 7.92 8.14 -8.42
CA SER A 84 7.32 7.35 -7.35
C SER A 84 5.95 7.96 -7.01
N PRO A 85 4.82 7.24 -7.20
CA PRO A 85 3.50 7.75 -6.85
C PRO A 85 3.39 8.03 -5.35
N THR A 86 2.48 8.94 -4.98
CA THR A 86 2.20 9.27 -3.57
C THR A 86 1.50 8.12 -2.83
N LEU A 87 0.93 7.18 -3.58
CA LEU A 87 0.37 5.95 -3.04
C LEU A 87 1.50 5.02 -2.65
N SER A 88 1.63 4.73 -1.35
CA SER A 88 2.38 3.56 -0.92
C SER A 88 1.81 2.34 -1.63
N PRO A 89 2.66 1.43 -2.15
CA PRO A 89 2.18 0.11 -2.56
C PRO A 89 1.39 -0.48 -1.41
N ASP A 90 0.28 -1.16 -1.71
CA ASP A 90 -0.35 -2.03 -0.71
C ASP A 90 0.72 -3.01 -0.24
N VAL A 91 1.22 -2.79 0.98
CA VAL A 91 2.14 -3.74 1.61
C VAL A 91 1.28 -4.94 1.93
N HIS A 92 1.26 -5.92 1.03
CA HIS A 92 0.76 -7.24 1.36
C HIS A 92 1.79 -7.84 2.33
N PRO A 93 1.50 -7.91 3.64
CA PRO A 93 2.44 -8.53 4.55
C PRO A 93 2.53 -9.99 4.13
N ILE A 94 3.70 -10.43 3.72
CA ILE A 94 3.95 -11.85 3.49
C ILE A 94 3.80 -12.52 4.85
N PRO A 95 2.81 -13.41 5.06
CA PRO A 95 2.62 -14.01 6.36
C PRO A 95 3.85 -14.84 6.71
N ILE A 96 4.53 -14.46 7.80
CA ILE A 96 5.61 -15.25 8.39
C ILE A 96 4.96 -16.47 9.02
N VAL A 97 5.21 -17.65 8.44
CA VAL A 97 4.70 -18.92 8.98
C VAL A 97 5.75 -19.50 9.92
N ILE A 98 5.44 -19.55 11.21
CA ILE A 98 6.24 -20.24 12.23
C ILE A 98 5.47 -21.50 12.63
N ARG A 99 6.14 -22.65 12.66
CA ARG A 99 5.55 -23.93 13.06
C ARG A 99 6.32 -24.50 14.25
N ALA A 100 5.61 -24.85 15.31
CA ALA A 100 6.18 -25.52 16.47
C ALA A 100 5.60 -26.94 16.55
N TYR A 101 6.46 -27.97 16.61
CA TYR A 101 6.04 -29.36 16.66
C TYR A 101 7.02 -30.27 17.42
N PRO A 102 6.56 -31.37 18.03
CA PRO A 102 5.15 -31.67 18.26
C PRO A 102 4.55 -30.67 19.25
N ASN A 103 3.25 -30.41 19.15
CA ASN A 103 2.49 -29.70 20.17
C ASN A 103 1.19 -30.50 20.39
N PRO A 104 1.00 -31.17 21.55
CA PRO A 104 1.85 -31.15 22.75
C PRO A 104 3.23 -31.81 22.61
N VAL A 105 4.19 -31.40 23.45
CA VAL A 105 5.58 -31.92 23.46
C VAL A 105 5.90 -32.57 24.80
N THR A 106 6.68 -33.67 24.78
CA THR A 106 7.18 -34.32 25.99
C THR A 106 8.62 -33.90 26.31
N ASN A 107 9.54 -34.05 25.35
CA ASN A 107 10.97 -33.81 25.58
C ASN A 107 11.59 -32.80 24.62
N GLN A 108 11.30 -32.91 23.32
CA GLN A 108 11.99 -32.15 22.28
C GLN A 108 10.98 -31.41 21.41
N LEU A 109 11.08 -30.07 21.38
CA LEU A 109 10.28 -29.20 20.53
C LEU A 109 11.13 -28.75 19.33
N TYR A 110 10.54 -28.69 18.15
CA TYR A 110 11.14 -28.14 16.94
C TYR A 110 10.36 -26.92 16.50
N ILE A 111 11.09 -25.83 16.24
CA ILE A 111 10.55 -24.59 15.69
C ILE A 111 11.09 -24.43 14.27
N GLN A 112 10.18 -24.44 13.30
CA GLN A 112 10.47 -24.15 11.90
C GLN A 112 10.03 -22.73 11.57
N GLN A 113 10.93 -21.95 11.00
CA GLN A 113 10.74 -20.52 10.76
C GLN A 113 11.56 -20.04 9.54
N PRO A 114 11.27 -18.85 8.98
CA PRO A 114 12.10 -18.25 7.93
C PRO A 114 13.46 -17.77 8.46
N ASP A 115 14.47 -17.72 7.59
CA ASP A 115 15.86 -17.29 7.89
C ASP A 115 15.98 -15.85 8.41
N GLN A 116 14.92 -15.05 8.29
CA GLN A 116 14.87 -13.67 8.76
C GLN A 116 14.80 -13.59 10.30
N ILE A 117 14.30 -14.64 10.97
CA ILE A 117 14.20 -14.68 12.42
C ILE A 117 15.50 -15.22 12.99
N ARG A 118 16.23 -14.38 13.73
CA ARG A 118 17.57 -14.68 14.22
C ARG A 118 17.64 -15.10 15.67
N GLN A 119 16.59 -14.85 16.44
CA GLN A 119 16.58 -15.08 17.88
C GLN A 119 15.22 -15.61 18.32
N PHE A 120 15.23 -16.45 19.35
CA PHE A 120 14.03 -16.95 19.99
C PHE A 120 14.09 -16.72 21.50
N MET A 121 12.92 -16.70 22.13
CA MET A 121 12.77 -16.67 23.58
C MET A 121 11.60 -17.57 23.95
N LEU A 122 11.79 -18.41 24.96
CA LEU A 122 10.77 -19.26 25.55
C LEU A 122 10.34 -18.68 26.90
N THR A 123 9.04 -18.56 27.09
CA THR A 123 8.41 -18.01 28.29
C THR A 123 7.33 -18.92 28.86
N ASP A 124 7.11 -18.87 30.17
CA ASP A 124 5.93 -19.47 30.79
C ASP A 124 4.70 -18.53 30.74
N LEU A 125 3.56 -19.01 31.26
CA LEU A 125 2.31 -18.24 31.37
C LEU A 125 2.44 -16.93 32.17
N GLN A 126 3.44 -16.80 33.03
CA GLN A 126 3.70 -15.59 33.80
C GLN A 126 4.66 -14.63 33.07
N GLY A 127 5.08 -14.98 31.84
CA GLY A 127 6.06 -14.21 31.08
C GLY A 127 7.48 -14.36 31.61
N LYS A 128 7.74 -15.31 32.52
CA LYS A 128 9.10 -15.57 32.99
C LYS A 128 9.88 -16.21 31.85
N ARG A 129 11.03 -15.61 31.54
CA ARG A 129 11.97 -16.13 30.54
C ARG A 129 12.63 -17.40 31.05
N LEU A 130 12.52 -18.48 30.28
CA LEU A 130 13.11 -19.78 30.58
C LEU A 130 14.35 -20.04 29.73
N LEU A 131 14.28 -19.72 28.44
CA LEU A 131 15.35 -19.94 27.47
C LEU A 131 15.38 -18.80 26.45
N GLN A 132 16.55 -18.51 25.92
CA GLN A 132 16.72 -17.64 24.75
C GLN A 132 17.96 -18.10 23.99
N GLY A 133 18.03 -17.78 22.71
CA GLY A 133 19.20 -18.08 21.90
C GLY A 133 19.06 -17.66 20.46
N ASP A 134 20.06 -18.01 19.67
CA ASP A 134 20.02 -17.82 18.23
C ASP A 134 19.07 -18.84 17.60
N ALA A 135 18.33 -18.36 16.61
CA ALA A 135 17.30 -19.12 15.93
C ALA A 135 17.75 -19.43 14.50
N PHE A 136 17.61 -20.70 14.13
CA PHE A 136 17.90 -21.24 12.81
C PHE A 136 16.60 -21.62 12.11
N PRO A 137 16.59 -21.81 10.77
CA PRO A 137 15.39 -22.24 10.03
C PRO A 137 14.71 -23.47 10.64
N VAL A 138 15.47 -24.36 11.27
CA VAL A 138 14.94 -25.38 12.19
C VAL A 138 15.73 -25.33 13.49
N THR A 139 15.06 -25.00 14.59
CA THR A 139 15.66 -24.94 15.93
C THR A 139 15.07 -26.02 16.82
N GLY A 140 15.92 -26.87 17.39
CA GLY A 140 15.51 -27.90 18.35
C GLY A 140 15.72 -27.45 19.80
N LEU A 141 14.68 -27.52 20.61
CA LEU A 141 14.69 -27.17 22.03
C LEU A 141 14.43 -28.40 22.88
N ASN A 142 15.32 -28.67 23.84
CA ASN A 142 15.10 -29.70 24.85
C ASN A 142 14.34 -29.08 26.04
N LEU A 143 13.16 -29.62 26.30
CA LEU A 143 12.25 -29.17 27.35
C LEU A 143 12.11 -30.15 28.51
N SER A 144 12.88 -31.24 28.55
CA SER A 144 12.75 -32.29 29.57
C SER A 144 12.97 -31.80 31.01
N GLN A 145 13.65 -30.67 31.18
CA GLN A 145 13.92 -30.04 32.47
C GLN A 145 12.81 -29.10 32.97
N TYR A 146 11.80 -28.81 32.15
CA TYR A 146 10.71 -27.91 32.51
C TYR A 146 9.47 -28.69 32.93
N SER A 147 8.71 -28.12 33.88
CA SER A 147 7.48 -28.72 34.36
C SER A 147 6.41 -28.82 33.26
N PRO A 148 5.44 -29.74 33.34
CA PRO A 148 4.30 -29.72 32.43
C PRO A 148 3.53 -28.39 32.53
N GLY A 149 3.23 -27.75 31.41
CA GLY A 149 2.59 -26.43 31.38
C GLY A 149 2.43 -25.86 29.97
N LEU A 150 1.87 -24.65 29.89
CA LEU A 150 1.80 -23.87 28.65
C LEU A 150 3.01 -22.95 28.56
N TYR A 151 3.60 -22.91 27.36
CA TYR A 151 4.79 -22.12 27.03
C TYR A 151 4.56 -21.33 25.74
N PHE A 152 5.19 -20.16 25.65
CA PHE A 152 5.12 -19.24 24.52
C PHE A 152 6.51 -18.84 24.03
#